data_AF-A0A2A5M4Y0-F1
#
_entry.id   AF-A0A2A5M4Y0-F1
#
_cell.length_a   1.000
_cell.length_b   1.000
_cell.length_c   1.000
_cell.angle_alpha   90.00
_cell.angle_beta   90.00
_cell.angle_gamma   90.00
#
_symmetry.space_group_name_H-M   'P 1'
#
loop_
_entity.id
_entity.type
_entity.pdbx_description
1 polymer ?
#
loop_
_entity_poly.entity_id
_entity_poly.type
_entity_poly.pdbx_seq_one_letter_code
_entity_poly.pdbx_strand_id
1 'polypeptide(L)'
;YNNNLDIPDDYFQKDEKKVLIIAQTGKDASLEFGLAKDFKTVDMIKDAIKENPDSKIYIKIHPDVLSGKKQSDLVINSLPKECILITENFNPIVLLEFFDKVYTKTSGMGFEALMQECECICYGMPFYAGWGLTKDKLECKRRMQKRSLEEVFYAAYILYSEYFNPYLNQKSNIFDTIQTLAKYKDIEKVNSNRLFMLGFTLWKRHFIKPFFKAKDNEIIFLNSINSLVRYKLKEDDKFFIWGK
;
A
#
# COMPACT_ATOMS: atom_id res chain seq x y z
N TYR A 1 4.59 4.62 6.62
CA TYR A 1 4.43 3.29 6.00
C TYR A 1 3.41 3.33 4.88
N ASN A 2 2.28 4.04 5.02
CA ASN A 2 1.34 4.29 3.92
C ASN A 2 1.52 5.69 3.34
N ASN A 3 2.55 5.89 2.51
CA ASN A 3 2.68 7.17 1.78
C ASN A 3 1.71 7.25 0.60
N ASN A 4 1.03 6.12 0.26
CA ASN A 4 0.02 5.96 -0.78
C ASN A 4 0.23 6.93 -1.94
N LEU A 5 1.44 6.90 -2.52
CA LEU A 5 1.77 7.79 -3.60
C LEU A 5 0.80 7.50 -4.74
N ASP A 6 0.22 8.56 -5.29
CA ASP A 6 -0.52 8.46 -6.53
C ASP A 6 0.44 8.06 -7.65
N ILE A 7 -0.08 7.33 -8.63
CA ILE A 7 0.68 6.88 -9.78
C ILE A 7 0.58 7.97 -10.84
N PRO A 8 1.70 8.48 -11.37
CA PRO A 8 1.66 9.45 -12.47
C PRO A 8 0.94 8.89 -13.70
N ASP A 9 0.18 9.73 -14.40
CA ASP A 9 -0.62 9.32 -15.57
C ASP A 9 0.21 8.72 -16.71
N ASP A 10 1.50 9.07 -16.78
CA ASP A 10 2.47 8.63 -17.78
C ASP A 10 3.35 7.46 -17.30
N TYR A 11 3.15 6.96 -16.07
CA TYR A 11 3.99 5.90 -15.50
C TYR A 11 3.82 4.56 -16.23
N PHE A 12 2.61 4.26 -16.70
CA PHE A 12 2.28 3.03 -17.44
C PHE A 12 1.75 3.37 -18.83
N GLN A 13 2.11 2.58 -19.85
CA GLN A 13 1.50 2.74 -21.16
C GLN A 13 0.09 2.13 -21.16
N LYS A 14 -0.85 2.77 -21.85
CA LYS A 14 -2.29 2.39 -21.80
C LYS A 14 -2.61 1.11 -22.57
N ASP A 15 -1.86 0.79 -23.62
CA ASP A 15 -2.18 -0.32 -24.55
C ASP A 15 -1.25 -1.54 -24.40
N GLU A 16 -0.45 -1.61 -23.34
CA GLU A 16 0.46 -2.73 -23.10
C GLU A 16 -0.13 -3.72 -22.09
N LYS A 17 0.02 -5.02 -22.33
CA LYS A 17 -0.32 -6.06 -21.35
C LYS A 17 0.74 -6.08 -20.25
N LYS A 18 0.31 -6.08 -18.99
CA LYS A 18 1.21 -5.98 -17.84
C LYS A 18 0.98 -7.12 -16.87
N VAL A 19 2.09 -7.69 -16.41
CA VAL A 19 2.10 -8.74 -15.38
C VAL A 19 2.89 -8.23 -14.19
N LEU A 20 2.35 -8.41 -12.98
CA LEU A 20 3.02 -8.00 -11.75
C LEU A 20 3.53 -9.20 -10.96
N ILE A 21 4.79 -9.17 -10.57
CA ILE A 21 5.38 -10.10 -9.63
C ILE A 21 5.54 -9.39 -8.29
N ILE A 22 4.91 -9.93 -7.25
CA ILE A 22 4.95 -9.36 -5.91
C ILE A 22 6.04 -10.06 -5.12
N ALA A 23 7.19 -9.39 -4.96
CA ALA A 23 8.28 -9.90 -4.14
C ALA A 23 7.99 -9.66 -2.65
N GLN A 24 8.32 -10.63 -1.80
CA GLN A 24 8.19 -10.50 -0.34
C GLN A 24 9.55 -10.30 0.32
N THR A 25 9.55 -9.67 1.48
CA THR A 25 10.76 -9.55 2.30
C THR A 25 11.08 -10.90 2.93
N GLY A 26 12.35 -11.30 2.90
CA GLY A 26 12.82 -12.50 3.58
C GLY A 26 12.52 -12.47 5.08
N LYS A 27 12.28 -13.64 5.67
CA LYS A 27 11.90 -13.87 7.09
C LYS A 27 10.49 -13.45 7.49
N ASP A 28 9.59 -13.24 6.53
CA ASP A 28 8.16 -13.14 6.83
C ASP A 28 7.64 -14.50 7.31
N ALA A 29 6.96 -14.53 8.47
CA ALA A 29 6.36 -15.76 9.01
C ALA A 29 5.36 -16.37 8.03
N SER A 30 4.70 -15.54 7.21
CA SER A 30 3.82 -16.03 6.15
C SER A 30 4.54 -16.85 5.09
N LEU A 31 5.81 -16.56 4.79
CA LEU A 31 6.63 -17.39 3.89
C LEU A 31 7.05 -18.69 4.56
N GLU A 32 7.31 -18.65 5.86
CA GLU A 32 7.72 -19.84 6.61
C GLU A 32 6.59 -20.86 6.75
N PHE A 33 5.38 -20.41 7.11
CA PHE A 33 4.23 -21.29 7.37
C PHE A 33 3.29 -21.44 6.17
N GLY A 34 3.45 -20.62 5.13
CA GLY A 34 2.60 -20.65 3.93
C GLY A 34 3.09 -21.62 2.85
N LEU A 35 3.89 -22.63 3.20
CA LEU A 35 4.44 -23.65 2.28
C LEU A 35 5.26 -23.06 1.10
N ALA A 36 5.67 -21.79 1.18
CA ALA A 36 6.38 -21.12 0.10
C ALA A 36 7.90 -21.46 0.04
N LYS A 37 8.40 -22.30 0.97
CA LYS A 37 9.80 -22.73 1.01
C LYS A 37 10.18 -23.62 -0.18
N ASP A 38 9.18 -24.27 -0.79
CA ASP A 38 9.40 -25.21 -1.90
C ASP A 38 9.68 -24.50 -3.24
N PHE A 39 9.37 -23.21 -3.35
CA PHE A 39 9.55 -22.44 -4.58
C PHE A 39 10.48 -21.24 -4.38
N LYS A 40 11.52 -21.15 -5.21
CA LYS A 40 12.37 -19.96 -5.25
C LYS A 40 11.67 -18.87 -6.06
N THR A 41 11.88 -17.61 -5.68
CA THR A 41 11.29 -16.47 -6.39
C THR A 41 11.75 -16.41 -7.85
N VAL A 42 12.95 -16.92 -8.13
CA VAL A 42 13.49 -17.07 -9.50
C VAL A 42 12.61 -17.97 -10.37
N ASP A 43 12.04 -19.03 -9.80
CA ASP A 43 11.16 -19.95 -10.55
C ASP A 43 9.85 -19.27 -10.92
N MET A 44 9.28 -18.49 -9.99
CA MET A 44 8.12 -17.64 -10.25
C MET A 44 8.37 -16.60 -11.35
N ILE A 45 9.56 -15.98 -11.38
CA ILE A 45 9.93 -15.03 -12.44
C ILE A 45 10.04 -15.74 -13.80
N LYS A 46 10.68 -16.90 -13.85
CA LYS A 46 10.81 -17.68 -15.10
C LYS A 46 9.46 -18.08 -15.65
N ASP A 47 8.56 -18.56 -14.81
CA ASP A 47 7.20 -18.93 -15.21
C ASP A 47 6.42 -17.71 -15.69
N ALA A 48 6.50 -16.58 -14.99
CA ALA A 48 5.84 -15.35 -15.41
C ALA A 48 6.31 -14.87 -16.80
N ILE A 49 7.61 -14.94 -17.09
CA ILE A 49 8.15 -14.60 -18.41
C ILE A 49 7.68 -15.60 -19.47
N LYS A 50 7.74 -16.90 -19.18
CA LYS A 50 7.40 -17.97 -20.12
C LYS A 50 5.91 -18.00 -20.46
N GLU A 51 5.05 -17.80 -19.46
CA GLU A 51 3.59 -17.87 -19.60
C GLU A 51 2.99 -16.60 -20.22
N ASN A 52 3.76 -15.50 -20.32
CA ASN A 52 3.28 -14.20 -20.81
C ASN A 52 4.27 -13.56 -21.80
N PRO A 53 4.50 -14.15 -23.00
CA PRO A 53 5.51 -13.69 -23.95
C PRO A 53 5.25 -12.29 -24.52
N ASP A 54 3.99 -11.87 -24.59
CA ASP A 54 3.58 -10.57 -25.14
C ASP A 54 3.34 -9.49 -24.06
N SER A 55 3.68 -9.77 -22.80
CA SER A 55 3.43 -8.87 -21.68
C SER A 55 4.73 -8.31 -21.12
N LYS A 56 4.68 -7.06 -20.64
CA LYS A 56 5.76 -6.51 -19.82
C LYS A 56 5.67 -7.06 -18.40
N ILE A 57 6.81 -7.50 -17.89
CA ILE A 57 6.92 -8.07 -16.55
C ILE A 57 7.43 -7.00 -15.58
N TYR A 58 6.61 -6.68 -14.60
CA TYR A 58 6.95 -5.77 -13.52
C TYR A 58 7.21 -6.54 -12.23
N ILE A 59 8.16 -6.09 -11.42
CA ILE A 59 8.46 -6.68 -10.12
C ILE A 59 8.33 -5.59 -9.06
N LYS A 60 7.35 -5.76 -8.17
CA LYS A 60 7.20 -4.88 -7.01
C LYS A 60 8.14 -5.33 -5.90
N ILE A 61 9.03 -4.44 -5.49
CA ILE A 61 9.91 -4.64 -4.34
C ILE A 61 9.59 -3.58 -3.28
N HIS A 62 9.64 -3.95 -2.00
CA HIS A 62 9.42 -3.00 -0.91
C HIS A 62 10.62 -2.03 -0.78
N PRO A 63 10.43 -0.71 -0.61
CA PRO A 63 11.52 0.26 -0.49
C PRO A 63 12.57 -0.09 0.57
N ASP A 64 12.14 -0.58 1.74
CA ASP A 64 13.04 -1.03 2.82
C ASP A 64 14.03 -2.13 2.40
N VAL A 65 13.68 -2.94 1.40
CA VAL A 65 14.59 -3.95 0.83
C VAL A 65 15.72 -3.27 0.07
N LEU A 66 15.37 -2.26 -0.74
CA LEU A 66 16.34 -1.49 -1.53
C LEU A 66 17.26 -0.67 -0.63
N SER A 67 16.75 -0.15 0.49
CA SER A 67 17.56 0.58 1.47
C SER A 67 18.40 -0.34 2.38
N GLY A 68 18.42 -1.66 2.13
CA GLY A 68 19.16 -2.64 2.94
C GLY A 68 18.62 -2.84 4.37
N LYS A 69 17.47 -2.26 4.70
CA LYS A 69 16.84 -2.37 6.03
C LYS A 69 16.13 -3.71 6.21
N LYS A 70 15.72 -4.34 5.09
CA LYS A 70 15.14 -5.69 5.06
C LYS A 70 15.86 -6.53 4.00
N GLN A 71 16.04 -7.81 4.30
CA GLN A 71 16.57 -8.76 3.33
C GLN A 71 15.45 -9.12 2.34
N SER A 72 15.72 -9.10 1.03
CA SER A 72 14.81 -9.68 0.04
C SER A 72 15.00 -11.18 -0.05
N ASP A 73 14.00 -11.90 -0.56
CA ASP A 73 14.20 -13.24 -1.11
C ASP A 73 14.77 -13.22 -2.55
N LEU A 74 14.99 -12.02 -3.13
CA LEU A 74 15.58 -11.78 -4.44
C LEU A 74 16.95 -11.13 -4.38
N VAL A 75 17.85 -11.58 -5.26
CA VAL A 75 19.07 -10.84 -5.59
C VAL A 75 18.77 -9.96 -6.78
N ILE A 76 18.67 -8.64 -6.57
CA ILE A 76 18.27 -7.68 -7.61
C ILE A 76 19.18 -7.77 -8.84
N ASN A 77 20.48 -7.96 -8.63
CA ASN A 77 21.46 -8.07 -9.71
C ASN A 77 21.32 -9.34 -10.57
N SER A 78 20.54 -10.34 -10.13
CA SER A 78 20.28 -11.55 -10.90
C SER A 78 18.96 -11.52 -11.66
N LEU A 79 18.23 -10.39 -11.62
CA LEU A 79 16.97 -10.28 -12.32
C LEU A 79 17.20 -10.18 -13.84
N PRO A 80 16.35 -10.82 -14.66
CA PRO A 80 16.40 -10.67 -16.11
C PRO A 80 16.28 -9.20 -16.52
N LYS A 81 17.03 -8.79 -17.53
CA LYS A 81 17.07 -7.39 -17.99
C LYS A 81 15.72 -6.92 -18.54
N GLU A 82 14.84 -7.84 -18.94
CA GLU A 82 13.51 -7.52 -19.44
C GLU A 82 12.51 -7.16 -18.33
N CYS A 83 12.83 -7.44 -17.05
CA CYS A 83 11.95 -7.13 -15.93
C CYS A 83 12.09 -5.68 -15.46
N ILE A 84 10.96 -5.00 -15.24
CA ILE A 84 10.92 -3.61 -14.78
C ILE A 84 10.65 -3.58 -13.27
N LEU A 85 11.49 -2.89 -12.51
CA LEU A 85 11.32 -2.77 -11.06
C LEU A 85 10.38 -1.62 -10.69
N ILE A 86 9.42 -1.89 -9.81
CA ILE A 86 8.60 -0.87 -9.16
C ILE A 86 9.07 -0.72 -7.71
N THR A 87 9.75 0.38 -7.45
CA THR A 87 10.45 0.65 -6.19
C THR A 87 9.67 1.59 -5.27
N GLU A 88 8.74 2.32 -5.86
CA GLU A 88 7.93 3.36 -5.27
C GLU A 88 6.88 2.74 -4.33
N ASN A 89 6.46 3.50 -3.32
CA ASN A 89 5.42 3.08 -2.38
C ASN A 89 4.05 3.58 -2.86
N PHE A 90 3.63 3.15 -4.05
CA PHE A 90 2.33 3.43 -4.61
C PHE A 90 1.22 2.78 -3.80
N ASN A 91 0.01 3.34 -3.88
CA ASN A 91 -1.19 2.68 -3.37
C ASN A 91 -1.38 1.32 -4.10
N PRO A 92 -1.36 0.18 -3.39
CA PRO A 92 -1.46 -1.14 -4.02
C PRO A 92 -2.72 -1.33 -4.86
N ILE A 93 -3.87 -0.84 -4.39
CA ILE A 93 -5.15 -1.02 -5.11
C ILE A 93 -5.11 -0.27 -6.44
N VAL A 94 -4.70 0.99 -6.43
CA VAL A 94 -4.56 1.81 -7.65
C VAL A 94 -3.47 1.24 -8.57
N LEU A 95 -2.41 0.68 -8.00
CA LEU A 95 -1.36 0.01 -8.78
C LEU A 95 -1.91 -1.19 -9.53
N LEU A 96 -2.72 -2.02 -8.85
CA LEU A 96 -3.25 -3.26 -9.40
C LEU A 96 -4.25 -3.05 -10.54
N GLU A 97 -4.93 -1.90 -10.60
CA GLU A 97 -5.80 -1.51 -11.73
C GLU A 97 -5.08 -1.52 -13.09
N PHE A 98 -3.75 -1.41 -13.11
CA PHE A 98 -2.94 -1.42 -14.33
C PHE A 98 -2.49 -2.82 -14.78
N PHE A 99 -2.82 -3.88 -14.03
CA PHE A 99 -2.31 -5.22 -14.27
C PHE A 99 -3.44 -6.23 -14.48
N ASP A 100 -3.31 -7.07 -15.50
CA ASP A 100 -4.27 -8.13 -15.78
C ASP A 100 -4.00 -9.39 -14.94
N LYS A 101 -2.74 -9.58 -14.54
CA LYS A 101 -2.25 -10.81 -13.91
C LYS A 101 -1.17 -10.53 -12.89
N VAL A 102 -1.24 -11.24 -11.76
CA VAL A 102 -0.27 -11.15 -10.67
C VAL A 102 0.30 -12.52 -10.29
N TYR A 103 1.58 -12.52 -9.94
CA TYR A 103 2.30 -13.66 -9.38
C TYR A 103 2.73 -13.31 -7.95
N THR A 104 2.38 -14.15 -7.00
CA THR A 104 2.66 -13.94 -5.58
C THR A 104 2.98 -15.26 -4.87
N LYS A 105 3.67 -15.18 -3.72
CA LYS A 105 3.79 -16.32 -2.81
C LYS A 105 2.67 -16.29 -1.79
N THR A 106 2.80 -15.45 -0.77
CA THR A 106 1.85 -15.36 0.36
C THR A 106 1.46 -13.92 0.68
N SER A 107 1.83 -12.95 -0.17
CA SER A 107 1.55 -11.54 0.08
C SER A 107 0.06 -11.26 0.15
N GLY A 108 -0.36 -10.44 1.12
CA GLY A 108 -1.74 -9.95 1.21
C GLY A 108 -2.19 -9.18 -0.04
N MET A 109 -1.24 -8.55 -0.74
CA MET A 109 -1.49 -7.83 -1.99
C MET A 109 -1.97 -8.75 -3.13
N GLY A 110 -1.76 -10.07 -3.04
CA GLY A 110 -2.40 -11.01 -3.97
C GLY A 110 -3.91 -11.16 -3.75
N PHE A 111 -4.41 -10.91 -2.53
CA PHE A 111 -5.85 -10.83 -2.28
C PHE A 111 -6.44 -9.53 -2.80
N GLU A 112 -5.72 -8.42 -2.62
CA GLU A 112 -6.07 -7.11 -3.19
C GLU A 112 -6.15 -7.19 -4.73
N ALA A 113 -5.26 -7.95 -5.37
CA ALA A 113 -5.31 -8.19 -6.81
C ALA A 113 -6.58 -8.91 -7.25
N LEU A 114 -7.05 -9.91 -6.47
CA LEU A 114 -8.33 -10.57 -6.74
C LEU A 114 -9.51 -9.59 -6.65
N MET A 115 -9.45 -8.61 -5.73
CA MET A 115 -10.47 -7.55 -5.65
C MET A 115 -10.47 -6.59 -6.84
N GLN A 116 -9.35 -6.50 -7.56
CA GLN A 116 -9.23 -5.76 -8.81
C GLN A 116 -9.43 -6.66 -10.04
N GLU A 117 -10.04 -7.85 -9.84
CA GLU A 117 -10.32 -8.82 -10.90
C GLU A 117 -9.08 -9.36 -11.63
N CYS A 118 -7.87 -9.12 -11.09
CA CYS A 118 -6.64 -9.63 -11.66
C CYS A 118 -6.58 -11.16 -11.53
N GLU A 119 -6.07 -11.82 -12.57
CA GLU A 119 -5.73 -13.24 -12.47
C GLU A 119 -4.56 -13.42 -11.48
N CYS A 120 -4.76 -14.19 -10.41
CA CYS A 120 -3.75 -14.35 -9.35
C CYS A 120 -3.16 -15.76 -9.31
N ILE A 121 -1.84 -15.85 -9.52
CA ILE A 121 -1.06 -17.10 -9.46
C ILE A 121 -0.33 -17.14 -8.12
N CYS A 122 -0.59 -18.19 -7.34
CA CYS A 122 -0.04 -18.36 -5.99
C CYS A 122 0.99 -19.49 -5.92
N TYR A 123 2.22 -19.15 -5.53
CA TYR A 123 3.32 -20.10 -5.27
C TYR A 123 3.40 -20.53 -3.80
N GLY A 124 2.68 -19.85 -2.92
CA GLY A 124 2.45 -20.26 -1.54
C GLY A 124 0.99 -20.64 -1.32
N MET A 125 0.63 -20.82 -0.05
CA MET A 125 -0.73 -21.10 0.38
C MET A 125 -1.25 -20.03 1.36
N PRO A 126 -1.38 -18.74 0.93
CA PRO A 126 -1.96 -17.69 1.76
C PRO A 126 -3.43 -17.98 2.11
N PHE A 127 -4.04 -17.16 2.97
CA PHE A 127 -5.41 -17.41 3.46
C PHE A 127 -6.46 -17.51 2.34
N TYR A 128 -6.24 -16.82 1.22
CA TYR A 128 -7.14 -16.74 0.07
C TYR A 128 -6.88 -17.78 -1.03
N ALA A 129 -5.75 -18.50 -0.98
CA ALA A 129 -5.42 -19.56 -1.95
C ALA A 129 -6.21 -20.85 -1.67
N GLY A 130 -6.30 -21.77 -2.63
CA GLY A 130 -6.92 -23.09 -2.45
C GLY A 130 -8.46 -23.09 -2.36
N TRP A 131 -9.10 -21.94 -2.52
CA TRP A 131 -10.56 -21.81 -2.55
C TRP A 131 -11.13 -21.70 -3.97
N GLY A 132 -10.31 -21.89 -5.00
CA GLY A 132 -10.69 -21.73 -6.40
C GLY A 132 -10.70 -20.29 -6.92
N LEU A 133 -10.23 -19.33 -6.12
CA LEU A 133 -10.06 -17.93 -6.53
C LEU A 133 -8.74 -17.68 -7.28
N THR A 134 -7.74 -18.52 -7.03
CA THR A 134 -6.36 -18.37 -7.51
C THR A 134 -5.95 -19.58 -8.35
N LYS A 135 -4.94 -19.40 -9.19
CA LYS A 135 -4.21 -20.52 -9.81
C LYS A 135 -3.07 -20.91 -8.89
N ASP A 136 -3.30 -21.94 -8.08
CA ASP A 136 -2.35 -22.38 -7.08
C ASP A 136 -1.32 -23.37 -7.64
N LYS A 137 -0.04 -23.14 -7.35
CA LYS A 137 1.05 -24.10 -7.64
C LYS A 137 1.18 -25.16 -6.54
N LEU A 138 0.49 -24.98 -5.41
CA LEU A 138 0.43 -25.90 -4.28
C LEU A 138 -1.02 -26.32 -4.04
N GLU A 139 -1.22 -27.54 -3.51
CA GLU A 139 -2.53 -28.03 -3.14
C GLU A 139 -2.75 -27.94 -1.62
N CYS A 140 -3.92 -27.50 -1.18
CA CYS A 140 -4.32 -27.53 0.23
C CYS A 140 -5.41 -28.57 0.47
N LYS A 141 -5.03 -29.74 1.02
CA LYS A 141 -5.97 -30.84 1.34
C LYS A 141 -7.09 -30.48 2.33
N ARG A 142 -6.97 -29.34 3.04
CA ARG A 142 -8.01 -28.86 3.98
C ARG A 142 -9.05 -27.97 3.31
N ARG A 143 -8.75 -27.39 2.14
CA ARG A 143 -9.62 -26.44 1.42
C ARG A 143 -10.28 -27.20 0.27
N MET A 144 -11.37 -27.89 0.59
CA MET A 144 -12.04 -28.81 -0.33
C MET A 144 -13.23 -28.20 -1.08
N GLN A 145 -13.60 -26.97 -0.74
CA GLN A 145 -14.77 -26.29 -1.31
C GLN A 145 -14.33 -25.04 -2.05
N LYS A 146 -15.03 -24.73 -3.15
CA LYS A 146 -14.86 -23.43 -3.81
C LYS A 146 -15.57 -22.35 -3.00
N ARG A 147 -14.98 -21.16 -2.94
CA ARG A 147 -15.57 -19.98 -2.30
C ARG A 147 -15.53 -18.79 -3.24
N SER A 148 -16.52 -17.92 -3.12
CA SER A 148 -16.51 -16.62 -3.80
C SER A 148 -15.52 -15.67 -3.14
N LEU A 149 -15.15 -14.61 -3.86
CA LEU A 149 -14.27 -13.58 -3.34
C LEU A 149 -14.89 -12.91 -2.10
N GLU A 150 -16.20 -12.65 -2.15
CA GLU A 150 -16.98 -12.04 -1.07
C GLU A 150 -17.04 -12.93 0.16
N GLU A 151 -17.17 -14.26 0.00
CA GLU A 151 -17.15 -15.19 1.13
C GLU A 151 -15.79 -15.16 1.84
N VAL A 152 -14.70 -15.18 1.09
CA VAL A 152 -13.34 -15.09 1.65
C VAL A 152 -13.10 -13.73 2.29
N PHE A 153 -13.56 -12.64 1.66
CA PHE A 153 -13.50 -11.29 2.21
C PHE A 153 -14.27 -11.22 3.53
N TYR A 154 -15.52 -11.66 3.56
CA TYR A 154 -16.36 -11.65 4.75
C TYR A 154 -15.74 -12.46 5.88
N ALA A 155 -15.22 -13.65 5.58
CA ALA A 155 -14.53 -14.47 6.58
C ALA A 155 -13.30 -13.75 7.16
N ALA A 156 -12.44 -13.18 6.32
CA ALA A 156 -11.18 -12.57 6.76
C ALA A 156 -11.37 -11.19 7.43
N TYR A 157 -12.17 -10.32 6.82
CA TYR A 157 -12.31 -8.92 7.20
C TYR A 157 -13.50 -8.63 8.12
N ILE A 158 -14.46 -9.55 8.25
CA ILE A 158 -15.65 -9.31 9.11
C ILE A 158 -15.73 -10.31 10.25
N LEU A 159 -15.54 -11.61 9.99
CA LEU A 159 -15.63 -12.63 11.04
C LEU A 159 -14.34 -12.83 11.83
N TYR A 160 -13.20 -12.87 11.14
CA TYR A 160 -11.92 -13.19 11.77
C TYR A 160 -11.24 -11.97 12.40
N SER A 161 -11.38 -10.79 11.78
CA SER A 161 -10.72 -9.57 12.23
C SER A 161 -11.51 -8.86 13.33
N GLU A 162 -10.81 -8.39 14.36
CA GLU A 162 -11.37 -7.50 15.37
C GLU A 162 -10.93 -6.06 15.14
N TYR A 163 -11.84 -5.12 15.35
CA TYR A 163 -11.63 -3.69 15.12
C TYR A 163 -11.82 -2.90 16.40
N PHE A 164 -11.05 -1.82 16.53
CA PHE A 164 -11.09 -0.92 17.68
C PHE A 164 -11.00 0.52 17.20
N ASN A 165 -11.87 1.38 17.74
CA ASN A 165 -11.83 2.81 17.46
C ASN A 165 -10.96 3.51 18.53
N PRO A 166 -9.78 4.03 18.17
CA PRO A 166 -8.88 4.66 19.15
C PRO A 166 -9.39 6.03 19.63
N TYR A 167 -10.28 6.68 18.89
CA TYR A 167 -10.85 7.97 19.28
C TYR A 167 -11.96 7.80 20.31
N LEU A 168 -12.84 6.82 20.11
CA LEU A 168 -13.93 6.49 21.02
C LEU A 168 -13.52 5.53 22.15
N ASN A 169 -12.33 4.95 22.05
CA ASN A 169 -11.77 3.98 23.00
C ASN A 169 -12.70 2.77 23.24
N GLN A 170 -13.26 2.21 22.16
CA GLN A 170 -14.20 1.08 22.22
C GLN A 170 -14.03 0.12 21.05
N LYS A 171 -14.57 -1.11 21.20
CA LYS A 171 -14.67 -2.08 20.09
C LYS A 171 -15.48 -1.47 18.94
N SER A 172 -15.06 -1.73 17.72
CA SER A 172 -15.70 -1.22 16.50
C SER A 172 -15.83 -2.31 15.45
N ASN A 173 -16.02 -1.91 14.19
CA ASN A 173 -16.10 -2.79 13.04
C ASN A 173 -15.33 -2.21 11.84
N ILE A 174 -15.27 -2.96 10.75
CA ILE A 174 -14.58 -2.56 9.53
C ILE A 174 -15.11 -1.23 8.96
N PHE A 175 -16.42 -0.99 9.00
CA PHE A 175 -17.01 0.22 8.44
C PHE A 175 -16.59 1.47 9.22
N ASP A 176 -16.66 1.40 10.55
CA ASP A 176 -16.17 2.48 11.42
C ASP A 176 -14.68 2.74 11.23
N THR A 177 -13.89 1.68 11.07
CA THR A 177 -12.45 1.78 10.81
C THR A 177 -12.17 2.47 9.48
N ILE A 178 -12.84 2.06 8.40
CA ILE A 178 -12.70 2.68 7.07
C ILE A 178 -13.07 4.16 7.14
N GLN A 179 -14.20 4.50 7.74
CA GLN A 179 -14.65 5.89 7.88
C GLN A 179 -13.67 6.72 8.70
N THR A 180 -13.12 6.16 9.78
CA THR A 180 -12.13 6.83 10.64
C THR A 180 -10.83 7.09 9.89
N LEU A 181 -10.32 6.10 9.14
CA LEU A 181 -9.12 6.25 8.30
C LEU A 181 -9.32 7.28 7.19
N ALA A 182 -10.50 7.31 6.55
CA ALA A 182 -10.84 8.31 5.54
C ALA A 182 -10.80 9.74 6.14
N LYS A 183 -11.41 9.95 7.31
CA LYS A 183 -11.36 11.24 8.01
C LYS A 183 -9.94 11.66 8.37
N TYR A 184 -9.09 10.74 8.81
CA TYR A 184 -7.68 11.04 9.09
C TYR A 184 -6.90 11.42 7.83
N LYS A 185 -7.19 10.77 6.70
CA LYS A 185 -6.60 11.14 5.40
C LYS A 185 -7.02 12.56 4.99
N ASP A 186 -8.29 12.94 5.19
CA ASP A 186 -8.78 14.28 4.89
C ASP A 186 -8.11 15.33 5.78
N ILE A 187 -7.99 15.08 7.09
CA ILE A 187 -7.30 15.96 8.03
C ILE A 187 -5.82 16.11 7.64
N GLU A 188 -5.14 15.02 7.29
CA GLU A 188 -3.74 15.05 6.85
C GLU A 188 -3.58 15.88 5.57
N LYS A 189 -4.49 15.75 4.61
CA LYS A 189 -4.50 16.56 3.38
C LYS A 189 -4.75 18.04 3.65
N VAL A 190 -5.66 18.37 4.56
CA VAL A 190 -5.88 19.77 5.00
C VAL A 190 -4.63 20.32 5.67
N ASN A 191 -3.95 19.51 6.47
CA ASN A 191 -2.76 19.91 7.23
C ASN A 191 -1.44 19.83 6.45
N SER A 192 -1.42 19.33 5.21
CA SER A 192 -0.20 19.24 4.39
C SER A 192 0.36 20.61 3.99
N ASN A 193 1.63 20.64 3.55
CA ASN A 193 2.35 21.83 3.06
C ASN A 193 2.61 22.87 4.15
N ARG A 194 2.79 24.12 3.76
CA ARG A 194 3.10 25.23 4.68
C ARG A 194 1.83 25.81 5.27
N LEU A 195 1.75 25.80 6.60
CA LEU A 195 0.62 26.33 7.36
C LEU A 195 1.07 27.61 8.09
N PHE A 196 0.56 28.77 7.66
CA PHE A 196 0.76 30.04 8.34
C PHE A 196 -0.31 30.25 9.40
N MET A 197 0.12 30.31 10.67
CA MET A 197 -0.74 30.41 11.85
C MET A 197 -0.69 31.84 12.41
N LEU A 198 -1.79 32.58 12.31
CA LEU A 198 -1.93 33.98 12.74
C LEU A 198 -2.86 34.10 13.96
N GLY A 199 -2.57 35.02 14.88
CA GLY A 199 -3.44 35.29 16.05
C GLY A 199 -3.30 34.32 17.23
N PHE A 200 -2.34 33.40 17.18
CA PHE A 200 -2.05 32.45 18.26
C PHE A 200 -1.04 33.01 19.27
N THR A 201 -1.47 33.18 20.52
CA THR A 201 -0.59 33.48 21.67
C THR A 201 0.44 32.37 21.88
N LEU A 202 1.59 32.67 22.50
CA LEU A 202 2.72 31.72 22.62
C LEU A 202 2.35 30.37 23.22
N TRP A 203 1.55 30.34 24.29
CA TRP A 203 1.09 29.09 24.90
C TRP A 203 0.17 28.28 23.97
N LYS A 204 -0.71 28.94 23.20
CA LYS A 204 -1.58 28.28 22.21
C LYS A 204 -0.77 27.62 21.11
N ARG A 205 0.38 28.20 20.73
CA ARG A 205 1.27 27.61 19.72
C ARG A 205 1.74 26.22 20.12
N HIS A 206 2.08 26.03 21.39
CA HIS A 206 2.48 24.72 21.88
C HIS A 206 1.30 23.74 21.88
N PHE A 207 0.14 24.19 22.37
CA PHE A 207 -1.05 23.34 22.49
C PHE A 207 -1.64 22.91 21.15
N ILE A 208 -1.64 23.79 20.14
CA ILE A 208 -2.34 23.53 18.88
C ILE A 208 -1.53 22.70 17.88
N LYS A 209 -0.18 22.75 17.97
CA LYS A 209 0.72 22.06 17.04
C LYS A 209 0.36 20.58 16.79
N PRO A 210 0.01 19.75 17.80
CA PRO A 210 -0.36 18.36 17.57
C PRO A 210 -1.58 18.16 16.65
N PHE A 211 -2.54 19.08 16.65
CA PHE A 211 -3.75 19.00 15.82
C PHE A 211 -3.50 19.31 14.34
N PHE A 212 -2.39 19.97 14.05
CA PHE A 212 -1.99 20.38 12.70
C PHE A 212 -0.84 19.54 12.16
N LYS A 213 -0.39 18.51 12.87
CA LYS A 213 0.72 17.67 12.41
C LYS A 213 0.28 16.84 11.20
N ALA A 214 1.03 16.93 10.11
CA ALA A 214 0.93 16.03 8.96
C ALA A 214 2.33 15.53 8.60
N LYS A 215 2.43 14.59 7.67
CA LYS A 215 3.69 13.93 7.35
C LYS A 215 4.75 14.89 6.78
N ASP A 216 4.35 15.77 5.87
CA ASP A 216 5.24 16.64 5.10
C ASP A 216 4.80 18.12 5.20
N ASN A 217 4.51 18.57 6.43
CA ASN A 217 4.04 19.94 6.66
C ASN A 217 4.99 20.79 7.50
N GLU A 218 4.93 22.10 7.26
CA GLU A 218 5.68 23.11 7.99
C GLU A 218 4.71 24.08 8.66
N ILE A 219 4.75 24.15 9.99
CA ILE A 219 3.85 25.03 10.76
C ILE A 219 4.61 26.31 11.15
N ILE A 220 4.23 27.43 10.55
CA ILE A 220 4.88 28.73 10.73
C ILE A 220 3.94 29.66 11.52
N PHE A 221 4.32 30.01 12.74
CA PHE A 221 3.57 30.98 13.54
C PHE A 221 4.03 32.40 13.26
N LEU A 222 3.07 33.28 12.95
CA LEU A 222 3.32 34.69 12.66
C LEU A 222 2.68 35.57 13.74
N ASN A 223 3.43 36.58 14.19
CA ASN A 223 2.94 37.56 15.17
C ASN A 223 2.06 38.64 14.52
N SER A 224 2.25 38.90 13.23
CA SER A 224 1.54 39.90 12.44
C SER A 224 1.50 39.50 10.98
N ILE A 225 0.46 39.93 10.26
CA ILE A 225 0.33 39.69 8.81
C ILE A 225 1.49 40.30 8.02
N ASN A 226 2.07 41.41 8.50
CA ASN A 226 3.22 42.06 7.87
C ASN A 226 4.47 41.17 7.87
N SER A 227 4.54 40.16 8.73
CA SER A 227 5.65 39.19 8.72
C SER A 227 5.62 38.27 7.49
N LEU A 228 4.51 38.21 6.75
CA LEU A 228 4.39 37.43 5.52
C LEU A 228 5.32 37.92 4.41
N VAL A 229 5.70 39.20 4.40
CA VAL A 229 6.59 39.79 3.37
C VAL A 229 7.95 39.08 3.32
N ARG A 230 8.35 38.38 4.38
CA ARG A 230 9.60 37.60 4.44
C ARG A 230 9.52 36.26 3.72
N TYR A 231 8.33 35.82 3.32
CA TYR A 231 8.10 34.53 2.69
C TYR A 231 7.64 34.74 1.25
N LYS A 232 8.27 34.02 0.32
CA LYS A 232 7.71 33.85 -1.03
C LYS A 232 6.52 32.89 -0.90
N LEU A 233 5.32 33.43 -1.08
CA LEU A 233 4.10 32.63 -1.02
C LEU A 233 4.02 31.69 -2.23
N LYS A 234 3.48 30.50 -1.99
CA LYS A 234 3.18 29.47 -2.97
C LYS A 234 1.67 29.27 -3.00
N GLU A 235 1.16 28.74 -4.12
CA GLU A 235 -0.29 28.49 -4.28
C GLU A 235 -0.84 27.49 -3.26
N ASP A 236 0.00 26.60 -2.74
CA ASP A 236 -0.35 25.55 -1.80
C ASP A 236 -0.16 25.94 -0.32
N ASP A 237 0.20 27.20 -0.05
CA ASP A 237 0.26 27.76 1.30
C ASP A 237 -1.14 27.92 1.89
N LYS A 238 -1.29 27.53 3.15
CA LYS A 238 -2.56 27.58 3.87
C LYS A 238 -2.48 28.53 5.06
N PHE A 239 -3.56 29.26 5.32
CA PHE A 239 -3.63 30.27 6.37
C PHE A 239 -4.68 29.90 7.42
N PHE A 240 -4.28 29.88 8.68
CA PHE A 240 -5.16 29.66 9.82
C PHE A 240 -5.12 30.88 10.73
N ILE A 241 -6.30 31.47 10.99
CA ILE A 241 -6.42 32.71 11.76
C ILE A 241 -7.21 32.41 13.03
N TRP A 242 -6.60 32.69 14.18
CA TRP A 242 -7.24 32.57 15.49
C TRP A 242 -7.66 33.94 16.02
N GLY A 243 -8.92 34.05 16.42
CA GLY A 243 -9.50 35.28 16.95
C GLY A 243 -9.96 36.20 15.82
N LYS A 244 -11.29 36.31 15.68
CA LYS A 244 -11.92 37.58 15.35
C LYS A 244 -12.28 38.25 16.67
#